data_AF-A0A7C3SDF0-F1
#
_entry.id   AF-A0A7C3SDF0-F1
#
_cell.length_a   1.000
_cell.length_b   1.000
_cell.length_c   1.000
_cell.angle_alpha   90.00
_cell.angle_beta   90.00
_cell.angle_gamma   90.00
#
_symmetry.space_group_name_H-M   'P 1'
#
loop_
_entity.id
_entity.type
_entity.pdbx_description
1 polymer ?
#
loop_
_entity_poly.entity_id
_entity_poly.type
_entity_poly.pdbx_seq_one_letter_code
_entity_poly.pdbx_strand_id
1 'polypeptide(L)'
;MKPQMRRVVKLGRSTLAVTLPKEWVETVRLRKGDYVLAEEDAENVLKISKVKEKFYTAPKVCVINVDSIKSKTLLNRLIIGAYTVGHELIWLQSRRGFKPDQIIEVDRILQKLVGLHIVEQTENIILLQSLADPTKPSLDNSIRRLHLLTYSMLENILRALLDWDKTLLENVLFTGGECDKIYWLIIRQLLTAAGDKAMSESLGVKSYLWVVGNRAVVRILKTLIRHNESICRWVIRIIDHGFKPDKETLSKVIDLGRYALQTQTNAIEALLMRDIEKANNAIDQVIQKAEEADKIAVNISGAIPDDLVRAALLDVVFELKCSILDMKAISEIAINRGTEESGSYITIESGVRSEETPLRESVGKELR
;
A
#
# COMPACT_ATOMS: atom_id res chain seq x y z
N MET A 1 25.45 -38.47 22.35
CA MET A 1 26.31 -37.86 23.39
C MET A 1 25.92 -38.46 24.74
N LYS A 2 26.86 -38.77 25.64
CA LYS A 2 26.56 -39.17 27.02
C LYS A 2 26.03 -37.97 27.82
N PRO A 3 25.15 -38.16 28.82
CA PRO A 3 24.67 -37.08 29.67
C PRO A 3 25.85 -36.42 30.41
N GLN A 4 25.87 -35.07 30.43
CA GLN A 4 26.91 -34.28 31.08
C GLN A 4 26.26 -33.25 32.01
N MET A 5 26.70 -33.20 33.26
CA MET A 5 26.26 -32.15 34.18
C MET A 5 26.95 -30.82 33.85
N ARG A 6 26.17 -29.74 33.80
CA ARG A 6 26.66 -28.37 33.61
C ARG A 6 26.15 -27.51 34.75
N ARG A 7 27.02 -26.64 35.27
CA ARG A 7 26.64 -25.68 36.31
C ARG A 7 26.06 -24.43 35.65
N VAL A 8 24.96 -23.93 36.18
CA VAL A 8 24.40 -22.63 35.81
C VAL A 8 25.18 -21.50 36.50
N VAL A 9 25.37 -20.39 35.80
CA VAL A 9 26.11 -19.21 36.27
C VAL A 9 25.19 -17.99 36.16
N LYS A 10 25.21 -17.10 37.16
CA LYS A 10 24.41 -15.88 37.14
C LYS A 10 24.99 -14.86 36.15
N LEU A 11 24.16 -14.38 35.23
CA LEU A 11 24.50 -13.35 34.25
C LEU A 11 23.50 -12.18 34.42
N GLY A 12 23.90 -11.10 35.07
CA GLY A 12 23.01 -9.96 35.36
C GLY A 12 22.10 -10.15 36.57
N ARG A 13 21.05 -9.31 36.69
CA ARG A 13 20.17 -9.28 37.88
C ARG A 13 19.21 -10.48 37.96
N SER A 14 18.66 -10.93 36.83
CA SER A 14 17.58 -11.93 36.76
C SER A 14 17.83 -13.11 35.81
N THR A 15 19.02 -13.25 35.21
CA THR A 15 19.28 -14.29 34.19
C THR A 15 20.36 -15.28 34.65
N LEU A 16 20.18 -16.56 34.32
CA LEU A 16 21.16 -17.63 34.48
C LEU A 16 21.65 -18.06 33.09
N ALA A 17 22.93 -18.39 32.99
CA ALA A 17 23.58 -18.89 31.78
C ALA A 17 24.14 -20.29 32.02
N VAL A 18 24.12 -21.14 30.99
CA VAL A 18 24.73 -22.48 30.98
C VAL A 18 25.62 -22.63 29.75
N THR A 19 26.77 -23.28 29.92
CA THR A 19 27.70 -23.51 28.80
C THR A 19 27.22 -24.68 27.93
N LEU A 20 27.23 -24.49 26.61
CA LEU A 20 26.92 -25.57 25.66
C LEU A 20 28.09 -26.58 25.56
N PRO A 21 27.81 -27.88 25.38
CA PRO A 21 28.86 -28.88 25.22
C PRO A 21 29.71 -28.63 23.96
N LYS A 22 31.05 -28.65 24.13
CA LYS A 22 32.00 -28.39 23.04
C LYS A 22 31.77 -29.29 21.82
N GLU A 23 31.64 -30.59 22.03
CA GLU A 23 31.38 -31.57 20.95
C GLU A 23 30.09 -31.26 20.18
N TRP A 24 29.04 -30.81 20.88
CA TRP A 24 27.78 -30.44 20.24
C TRP A 24 27.93 -29.16 19.40
N VAL A 25 28.56 -28.13 19.97
CA VAL A 25 28.88 -26.85 19.30
C VAL A 25 29.66 -27.09 18.01
N GLU A 26 30.67 -27.97 18.04
CA GLU A 26 31.46 -28.37 16.88
C GLU A 26 30.63 -29.16 15.85
N THR A 27 29.85 -30.14 16.31
CA THR A 27 28.97 -30.96 15.46
C THR A 27 27.98 -30.10 14.68
N VAL A 28 27.35 -29.13 15.34
CA VAL A 28 26.39 -28.22 14.71
C VAL A 28 27.04 -27.00 14.07
N ARG A 29 28.37 -26.84 14.13
CA ARG A 29 29.12 -25.67 13.62
C ARG A 29 28.55 -24.34 14.13
N LEU A 30 28.29 -24.23 15.43
CA LEU A 30 27.80 -23.01 16.06
C LEU A 30 28.97 -22.05 16.34
N ARG A 31 28.84 -20.78 15.96
CA ARG A 31 29.85 -19.72 16.15
C ARG A 31 29.37 -18.68 17.15
N LYS A 32 30.31 -17.88 17.66
CA LYS A 32 29.99 -16.72 18.51
C LYS A 32 29.08 -15.76 17.73
N GLY A 33 27.91 -15.44 18.28
CA GLY A 33 26.90 -14.58 17.64
C GLY A 33 25.75 -15.34 16.98
N ASP A 34 25.84 -16.67 16.85
CA ASP A 34 24.75 -17.50 16.33
C ASP A 34 23.63 -17.65 17.37
N TYR A 35 22.39 -17.74 16.88
CA TYR A 35 21.21 -18.01 17.70
C TYR A 35 20.95 -19.52 17.86
N VAL A 36 20.42 -19.91 19.01
CA VAL A 36 19.89 -21.26 19.29
C VAL A 36 18.43 -21.16 19.71
N LEU A 37 17.63 -22.14 19.33
CA LEU A 37 16.24 -22.24 19.79
C LEU A 37 16.22 -23.03 21.10
N ALA A 38 15.54 -22.50 22.12
CA ALA A 38 15.32 -23.15 23.39
C ALA A 38 13.81 -23.32 23.58
N GLU A 39 13.36 -24.57 23.67
CA GLU A 39 11.96 -24.93 23.84
C GLU A 39 11.81 -25.72 25.14
N GLU A 40 10.79 -25.40 25.92
CA GLU A 40 10.42 -26.16 27.11
C GLU A 40 9.27 -27.10 26.77
N ASP A 41 9.39 -28.37 27.12
CA ASP A 41 8.29 -29.33 27.00
C ASP A 41 7.46 -29.42 28.29
N ALA A 42 6.38 -30.20 28.26
CA ALA A 42 5.47 -30.37 29.40
C ALA A 42 6.13 -31.02 30.63
N GLU A 43 7.32 -31.60 30.49
CA GLU A 43 8.06 -32.30 31.53
C GLU A 43 9.22 -31.46 32.10
N ASN A 44 9.20 -30.13 31.88
CA ASN A 44 10.26 -29.19 32.27
C ASN A 44 11.63 -29.49 31.63
N VAL A 45 11.65 -30.14 30.46
CA VAL A 45 12.88 -30.38 29.71
C VAL A 45 13.14 -29.19 28.79
N LEU A 46 14.27 -28.51 29.01
CA LEU A 46 14.75 -27.46 28.11
C LEU A 46 15.52 -28.08 26.93
N LYS A 47 14.89 -28.14 25.76
CA LYS A 47 15.50 -28.62 24.52
C LYS A 47 16.17 -27.48 23.77
N ILE A 48 17.49 -27.59 23.61
CA ILE A 48 18.29 -26.63 22.83
C ILE A 48 18.62 -27.23 21.47
N SER A 49 18.29 -26.50 20.39
CA SER A 49 18.61 -26.91 19.02
C SER A 49 19.28 -25.79 18.23
N LYS A 50 20.20 -26.15 17.32
CA LYS A 50 20.66 -25.20 16.31
C LYS A 50 19.51 -24.93 15.37
N VAL A 51 19.21 -23.65 15.16
CA VAL A 51 18.21 -23.23 14.18
C VAL A 51 18.63 -23.78 12.81
N LYS A 52 17.87 -24.75 12.27
CA LYS A 52 17.95 -25.04 10.83
C LYS A 52 17.51 -23.76 10.14
N GLU A 53 18.29 -23.28 9.18
CA GLU A 53 18.13 -22.01 8.44
C GLU A 53 16.74 -21.77 7.81
N LYS A 54 15.75 -22.66 8.00
CA LYS A 54 14.42 -22.59 7.39
C LYS A 54 13.29 -22.05 8.26
N PHE A 55 13.46 -21.84 9.57
CA PHE A 55 12.29 -21.52 10.43
C PHE A 55 12.44 -20.36 11.42
N TYR A 56 13.55 -19.64 11.45
CA TYR A 56 13.62 -18.34 12.14
C TYR A 56 14.61 -17.44 11.41
N THR A 57 14.13 -16.71 10.41
CA THR A 57 14.88 -15.59 9.87
C THR A 57 14.94 -14.54 10.98
N ALA A 58 16.13 -14.14 11.44
CA ALA A 58 16.23 -13.04 12.38
C ALA A 58 15.47 -11.82 11.81
N PRO A 59 14.72 -11.07 12.63
CA PRO A 59 13.92 -9.97 12.14
C PRO A 59 14.81 -8.99 11.38
N LYS A 60 14.38 -8.53 10.20
CA LYS A 60 15.12 -7.50 9.46
C LYS A 60 15.12 -6.21 10.29
N VAL A 61 16.29 -5.81 10.80
CA VAL A 61 16.45 -4.62 11.66
C VAL A 61 17.10 -3.48 10.89
N CYS A 62 16.51 -2.29 10.95
CA CYS A 62 17.11 -1.03 10.49
C CYS A 62 17.48 -0.16 11.69
N VAL A 63 18.75 0.24 11.81
CA VAL A 63 19.20 1.16 12.86
C VAL A 63 19.36 2.56 12.28
N ILE A 64 18.66 3.54 12.85
CA ILE A 64 18.68 4.94 12.44
C ILE A 64 19.28 5.78 13.56
N ASN A 65 20.44 6.40 13.29
CA ASN A 65 21.02 7.39 14.18
C ASN A 65 20.37 8.77 13.95
N VAL A 66 19.56 9.19 14.91
CA VAL A 66 18.75 10.42 14.82
C VAL A 66 19.60 11.69 15.01
N ASP A 67 20.75 11.60 15.69
CA ASP A 67 21.67 12.74 15.88
C ASP A 67 22.22 13.28 14.55
N SER A 68 22.33 12.41 13.54
CA SER A 68 22.85 12.77 12.21
C SER A 68 21.80 13.46 11.33
N ILE A 69 20.54 13.50 11.75
CA ILE A 69 19.43 14.01 10.95
C ILE A 69 19.29 15.53 11.16
N LYS A 70 19.64 16.30 10.13
CA LYS A 70 19.51 17.78 10.14
C LYS A 70 18.16 18.28 9.62
N SER A 71 17.56 17.56 8.67
CA SER A 71 16.28 17.94 8.06
C SER A 71 15.11 17.50 8.94
N LYS A 72 14.16 18.41 9.19
CA LYS A 72 12.90 18.14 9.92
C LYS A 72 11.98 17.12 9.27
N THR A 73 12.27 16.67 8.04
CA THR A 73 11.42 15.74 7.29
C THR A 73 12.10 14.42 6.96
N LEU A 74 13.41 14.31 7.24
CA LEU A 74 14.18 13.14 6.87
C LEU A 74 13.91 11.95 7.79
N LEU A 75 13.68 12.18 9.09
CA LEU A 75 13.36 11.10 10.03
C LEU A 75 12.10 10.34 9.60
N ASN A 76 11.01 11.06 9.30
CA ASN A 76 9.79 10.49 8.74
C ASN A 76 10.06 9.66 7.47
N ARG A 77 10.81 10.22 6.51
CA ARG A 77 11.13 9.54 5.25
C ARG A 77 11.96 8.26 5.46
N LEU A 78 12.88 8.27 6.42
CA LEU A 78 13.69 7.10 6.76
C LEU A 78 12.84 6.00 7.41
N ILE A 79 11.90 6.36 8.30
CA ILE A 79 10.98 5.39 8.92
C ILE A 79 10.08 4.76 7.85
N ILE A 80 9.48 5.57 6.95
CA ILE A 80 8.71 5.05 5.81
C ILE A 80 9.57 4.15 4.93
N GLY A 81 10.80 4.57 4.63
CA GLY A 81 11.74 3.79 3.81
C GLY A 81 12.03 2.43 4.44
N ALA A 82 12.43 2.41 5.72
CA ALA A 82 12.71 1.19 6.45
C ALA A 82 11.49 0.26 6.52
N TYR A 83 10.29 0.81 6.77
CA TYR A 83 9.04 0.07 6.76
C TYR A 83 8.72 -0.51 5.37
N THR A 84 8.83 0.28 4.31
CA THR A 84 8.45 -0.16 2.96
C THR A 84 9.37 -1.23 2.40
N VAL A 85 10.67 -1.21 2.71
CA VAL A 85 11.61 -2.27 2.27
C VAL A 85 11.54 -3.56 3.13
N GLY A 86 10.59 -3.63 4.06
CA GLY A 86 10.28 -4.87 4.79
C GLY A 86 11.07 -5.07 6.09
N HIS A 87 11.66 -4.04 6.70
CA HIS A 87 12.20 -4.18 8.05
C HIS A 87 11.08 -4.46 9.04
N GLU A 88 11.30 -5.43 9.92
CA GLU A 88 10.39 -5.80 11.01
C GLU A 88 10.63 -4.94 12.25
N LEU A 89 11.89 -4.55 12.48
CA LEU A 89 12.29 -3.66 13.55
C LEU A 89 12.99 -2.41 12.99
N ILE A 90 12.58 -1.24 13.47
CA ILE A 90 13.22 0.04 13.18
C ILE A 90 13.71 0.61 14.51
N TRP A 91 15.02 0.56 14.72
CA TRP A 91 15.70 1.02 15.93
C TRP A 91 16.16 2.46 15.74
N LEU A 92 15.48 3.40 16.37
CA LEU A 92 15.91 4.79 16.42
C LEU A 92 16.81 4.98 17.65
N GLN A 93 17.99 5.57 17.46
CA GLN A 93 18.91 5.87 18.56
C GLN A 93 19.40 7.32 18.52
N SER A 94 19.55 7.90 19.71
CA SER A 94 20.13 9.23 19.94
C SER A 94 21.11 9.16 21.11
N ARG A 95 22.27 9.81 21.00
CA ARG A 95 23.22 9.98 22.10
C ARG A 95 22.91 11.22 22.95
N ARG A 96 22.05 12.12 22.45
CA ARG A 96 21.71 13.40 23.07
C ARG A 96 20.28 13.44 23.60
N GLY A 97 19.59 12.30 23.61
CA GLY A 97 18.15 12.21 23.82
C GLY A 97 17.33 12.59 22.59
N PHE A 98 16.06 12.16 22.55
CA PHE A 98 15.11 12.59 21.53
C PHE A 98 14.51 13.96 21.85
N LYS A 99 14.40 14.82 20.84
CA LYS A 99 13.70 16.12 20.95
C LYS A 99 12.17 15.93 20.91
N PRO A 100 11.37 16.78 21.56
CA PRO A 100 9.91 16.71 21.50
C PRO A 100 9.35 16.66 20.07
N ASP A 101 9.88 17.50 19.16
CA ASP A 101 9.47 17.50 17.75
C ASP A 101 9.71 16.16 17.05
N GLN A 102 10.78 15.44 17.41
CA GLN A 102 11.10 14.13 16.84
C GLN A 102 10.13 13.06 17.33
N ILE A 103 9.72 13.11 18.60
CA ILE A 103 8.72 12.20 19.16
C ILE A 103 7.36 12.44 18.48
N ILE A 104 6.95 13.70 18.34
CA ILE A 104 5.71 14.07 17.62
C ILE A 104 5.76 13.59 16.15
N GLU A 105 6.93 13.70 15.50
CA GLU A 105 7.11 13.19 14.13
C GLU A 105 6.98 11.67 14.06
N VAL A 106 7.53 10.94 15.04
CA VAL A 106 7.37 9.49 15.17
C VAL A 106 5.90 9.13 15.36
N ASP A 107 5.18 9.76 16.29
CA ASP A 107 3.76 9.47 16.54
C ASP A 107 2.90 9.70 15.29
N ARG A 108 3.16 10.79 14.57
CA ARG A 108 2.46 11.10 13.31
C ARG A 108 2.70 10.05 12.24
N ILE A 109 3.89 9.43 12.17
CA ILE A 109 4.16 8.41 11.17
C ILE A 109 3.54 7.06 11.51
N LEU A 110 3.44 6.71 12.79
CA LEU A 110 2.75 5.47 13.22
C LEU A 110 1.30 5.47 12.76
N GLN A 111 0.64 6.64 12.79
CA GLN A 111 -0.72 6.78 12.26
C GLN A 111 -0.83 6.52 10.75
N LYS A 112 0.26 6.59 9.98
CA LYS A 112 0.25 6.38 8.52
C LYS A 112 0.65 4.98 8.10
N LEU A 113 1.25 4.17 8.98
CA LEU A 113 1.85 2.88 8.62
C LEU A 113 1.15 1.75 9.35
N VAL A 114 0.49 0.88 8.60
CA VAL A 114 -0.32 -0.22 9.15
C VAL A 114 0.57 -1.17 9.97
N GLY A 115 0.17 -1.39 11.22
CA GLY A 115 0.78 -2.34 12.15
C GLY A 115 2.17 -1.94 12.66
N LEU A 116 2.61 -0.69 12.47
CA LEU A 116 3.84 -0.19 13.07
C LEU A 116 3.56 0.38 14.47
N HIS A 117 4.23 -0.15 15.50
CA HIS A 117 4.01 0.25 16.89
C HIS A 117 5.34 0.51 17.61
N ILE A 118 5.33 1.42 18.58
CA ILE A 118 6.44 1.58 19.54
C ILE A 118 6.36 0.42 20.53
N VAL A 119 7.44 -0.36 20.65
CA VAL A 119 7.56 -1.46 21.61
C VAL A 119 8.50 -1.13 22.76
N GLU A 120 9.43 -0.20 22.55
CA GLU A 120 10.30 0.34 23.59
C GLU A 120 10.53 1.82 23.33
N GLN A 121 10.43 2.62 24.39
CA GLN A 121 10.76 4.04 24.35
C GLN A 121 11.47 4.44 25.64
N THR A 122 12.70 4.93 25.47
CA THR A 122 13.54 5.53 26.51
C THR A 122 13.97 6.92 26.06
N GLU A 123 14.76 7.61 26.88
CA GLU A 123 15.33 8.91 26.50
C GLU A 123 16.19 8.83 25.22
N ASN A 124 16.90 7.71 25.02
CA ASN A 124 17.92 7.58 23.97
C ASN A 124 17.57 6.54 22.89
N ILE A 125 16.53 5.71 23.10
CA ILE A 125 16.11 4.66 22.17
C ILE A 125 14.60 4.72 21.94
N ILE A 126 14.17 4.61 20.68
CA ILE A 126 12.79 4.28 20.30
C ILE A 126 12.85 3.06 19.38
N LEU A 127 12.24 1.96 19.78
CA LEU A 127 12.15 0.75 18.97
C LEU A 127 10.74 0.63 18.39
N LEU A 128 10.66 0.62 17.06
CA LEU A 128 9.42 0.41 16.32
C LEU A 128 9.37 -1.02 15.80
N GLN A 129 8.24 -1.70 15.95
CA GLN A 129 8.01 -3.04 15.43
C GLN A 129 6.82 -3.06 14.47
N SER A 130 7.00 -3.66 13.29
CA SER A 130 5.93 -3.95 12.34
C SER A 130 5.29 -5.30 12.70
N LEU A 131 4.07 -5.26 13.22
CA LEU A 131 3.23 -6.42 13.50
C LEU A 131 2.27 -6.77 12.36
N ALA A 132 2.21 -5.92 11.32
CA ALA A 132 1.44 -6.22 10.12
C ALA A 132 2.07 -7.39 9.36
N ASP A 133 1.28 -8.43 9.16
CA ASP A 133 1.58 -9.50 8.21
C ASP A 133 1.13 -9.05 6.81
N PRO A 134 2.07 -8.70 5.91
CA PRO A 134 1.73 -8.19 4.59
C PRO A 134 1.12 -9.27 3.69
N THR A 135 1.17 -10.56 4.04
CA THR A 135 0.59 -11.63 3.21
C THR A 135 -0.92 -11.79 3.37
N LYS A 136 -1.50 -11.28 4.47
CA LYS A 136 -2.91 -11.54 4.80
C LYS A 136 -3.89 -11.01 3.75
N PRO A 137 -3.84 -9.73 3.33
CA PRO A 137 -4.62 -9.30 2.19
C PRO A 137 -3.85 -9.60 0.90
N SER A 138 -4.51 -10.20 -0.09
CA SER A 138 -3.94 -10.27 -1.44
C SER A 138 -3.67 -8.87 -1.99
N LEU A 139 -2.74 -8.79 -2.94
CA LEU A 139 -2.40 -7.53 -3.59
C LEU A 139 -3.62 -6.93 -4.33
N ASP A 140 -4.39 -7.78 -5.01
CA ASP A 140 -5.61 -7.39 -5.73
C ASP A 140 -6.68 -6.84 -4.79
N ASN A 141 -6.86 -7.45 -3.61
CA ASN A 141 -7.80 -6.95 -2.59
C ASN A 141 -7.36 -5.58 -2.05
N SER A 142 -6.06 -5.38 -1.89
CA SER A 142 -5.50 -4.12 -1.41
C SER A 142 -5.67 -3.02 -2.47
N ILE A 143 -5.43 -3.32 -3.75
CA ILE A 143 -5.69 -2.41 -4.88
C ILE A 143 -7.18 -2.09 -4.98
N ARG A 144 -8.07 -3.09 -4.90
CA ARG A 144 -9.52 -2.91 -4.91
C ARG A 144 -9.99 -2.01 -3.77
N ARG A 145 -9.46 -2.21 -2.56
CA ARG A 145 -9.79 -1.36 -1.41
C ARG A 145 -9.34 0.09 -1.62
N LEU A 146 -8.13 0.29 -2.14
CA LEU A 146 -7.63 1.64 -2.45
C LEU A 146 -8.51 2.33 -3.49
N HIS A 147 -8.89 1.60 -4.55
CA HIS A 147 -9.82 2.07 -5.57
C HIS A 147 -11.18 2.50 -4.99
N LEU A 148 -11.78 1.69 -4.12
CA LEU A 148 -13.10 2.02 -3.53
C LEU A 148 -13.06 3.28 -2.67
N LEU A 149 -11.97 3.48 -1.92
CA LEU A 149 -11.81 4.70 -1.13
C LEU A 149 -11.58 5.94 -2.02
N THR A 150 -10.74 5.84 -3.06
CA THR A 150 -10.54 6.95 -4.00
C THR A 150 -11.82 7.27 -4.78
N TYR A 151 -12.61 6.26 -5.14
CA TYR A 151 -13.95 6.45 -5.72
C TYR A 151 -14.85 7.24 -4.79
N SER A 152 -14.99 6.79 -3.53
CA SER A 152 -15.85 7.43 -2.53
C SER A 152 -15.44 8.88 -2.24
N MET A 153 -14.13 9.18 -2.25
CA MET A 153 -13.65 10.56 -2.12
C MET A 153 -14.22 11.46 -3.22
N LEU A 154 -14.07 11.08 -4.49
CA LEU A 154 -14.55 11.89 -5.61
C LEU A 154 -16.09 11.95 -5.64
N GLU A 155 -16.78 10.84 -5.37
CA GLU A 155 -18.23 10.81 -5.29
C GLU A 155 -18.78 11.81 -4.25
N ASN A 156 -18.20 11.85 -3.05
CA ASN A 156 -18.60 12.79 -2.00
C ASN A 156 -18.31 14.25 -2.39
N ILE A 157 -17.20 14.50 -3.08
CA ILE A 157 -16.88 15.84 -3.60
C ILE A 157 -17.93 16.31 -4.61
N LEU A 158 -18.31 15.44 -5.56
CA LEU A 158 -19.33 15.78 -6.57
C LEU A 158 -20.69 16.02 -5.93
N ARG A 159 -21.07 15.21 -4.94
CA ARG A 159 -22.29 15.42 -4.16
C ARG A 159 -22.28 16.73 -3.40
N ALA A 160 -21.17 17.07 -2.73
CA ALA A 160 -21.00 18.34 -2.04
C ALA A 160 -21.20 19.54 -2.98
N LEU A 161 -20.65 19.47 -4.19
CA LEU A 161 -20.77 20.53 -5.18
C LEU A 161 -22.20 20.64 -5.76
N LEU A 162 -22.88 19.50 -5.95
CA LEU A 162 -24.26 19.44 -6.45
C LEU A 162 -25.27 19.95 -5.41
N ASP A 163 -25.21 19.39 -4.21
CA ASP A 163 -26.13 19.63 -3.10
C ASP A 163 -25.78 20.91 -2.33
N TRP A 164 -24.61 21.50 -2.62
CA TRP A 164 -24.04 22.65 -1.92
C TRP A 164 -23.84 22.38 -0.41
N ASP A 165 -23.44 21.15 -0.08
CA ASP A 165 -23.28 20.66 1.28
C ASP A 165 -21.80 20.43 1.62
N LYS A 166 -21.23 21.34 2.40
CA LYS A 166 -19.82 21.26 2.84
C LYS A 166 -19.55 20.09 3.78
N THR A 167 -20.56 19.58 4.50
CA THR A 167 -20.35 18.53 5.51
C THR A 167 -19.84 17.22 4.89
N LEU A 168 -20.18 16.97 3.63
CA LEU A 168 -19.67 15.83 2.85
C LEU A 168 -18.16 15.89 2.59
N LEU A 169 -17.53 17.08 2.68
CA LEU A 169 -16.10 17.29 2.38
C LEU A 169 -15.19 17.01 3.58
N GLU A 170 -15.71 17.08 4.80
CA GLU A 170 -14.93 16.81 6.02
C GLU A 170 -14.39 15.37 6.03
N ASN A 171 -15.23 14.42 5.61
CA ASN A 171 -14.87 13.01 5.53
C ASN A 171 -13.89 12.68 4.39
N VAL A 172 -13.81 13.53 3.36
CA VAL A 172 -12.94 13.28 2.19
C VAL A 172 -11.47 13.36 2.59
N LEU A 173 -11.07 14.38 3.34
CA LEU A 173 -9.67 14.54 3.77
C LEU A 173 -9.25 13.44 4.75
N PHE A 174 -10.15 13.02 5.65
CA PHE A 174 -9.92 11.86 6.52
C PHE A 174 -9.72 10.58 5.71
N THR A 175 -10.57 10.35 4.71
CA THR A 175 -10.47 9.20 3.79
C THR A 175 -9.14 9.19 3.05
N GLY A 176 -8.60 10.35 2.65
CA GLY A 176 -7.25 10.46 2.07
C GLY A 176 -6.15 9.89 2.97
N GLY A 177 -6.26 10.12 4.29
CA GLY A 177 -5.37 9.51 5.30
C GLY A 177 -5.50 7.99 5.38
N GLU A 178 -6.71 7.44 5.26
CA GLU A 178 -6.93 5.99 5.19
C GLU A 178 -6.35 5.38 3.90
N CYS A 179 -6.47 6.09 2.78
CA CYS A 179 -5.84 5.69 1.52
C CYS A 179 -4.31 5.65 1.63
N ASP A 180 -3.69 6.58 2.36
CA ASP A 180 -2.24 6.58 2.62
C ASP A 180 -1.77 5.31 3.34
N LYS A 181 -2.53 4.85 4.34
CA LYS A 181 -2.20 3.62 5.07
C LYS A 181 -2.16 2.41 4.13
N ILE A 182 -3.18 2.28 3.29
CA ILE A 182 -3.29 1.19 2.31
C ILE A 182 -2.19 1.31 1.25
N TYR A 183 -1.91 2.51 0.76
CA TYR A 183 -0.83 2.75 -0.19
C TYR A 183 0.51 2.22 0.35
N TRP A 184 0.90 2.62 1.57
CA TRP A 184 2.18 2.19 2.14
C TRP A 184 2.23 0.70 2.41
N LEU A 185 1.11 0.09 2.82
CA LEU A 185 1.00 -1.36 2.97
C LEU A 185 1.24 -2.05 1.62
N ILE A 186 0.60 -1.59 0.54
CA ILE A 186 0.79 -2.17 -0.80
C ILE A 186 2.24 -2.02 -1.26
N ILE A 187 2.89 -0.88 -1.00
CA ILE A 187 4.31 -0.72 -1.34
C ILE A 187 5.17 -1.74 -0.57
N ARG A 188 4.89 -1.96 0.72
CA ARG A 188 5.57 -2.98 1.52
C ARG A 188 5.35 -4.38 0.94
N GLN A 189 4.12 -4.73 0.56
CA GLN A 189 3.80 -6.00 -0.09
C GLN A 189 4.61 -6.21 -1.37
N LEU A 190 4.61 -5.22 -2.27
CA LEU A 190 5.32 -5.28 -3.55
C LEU A 190 6.83 -5.43 -3.39
N LEU A 191 7.44 -4.64 -2.51
CA LEU A 191 8.90 -4.68 -2.30
C LEU A 191 9.32 -5.97 -1.58
N THR A 192 8.49 -6.50 -0.70
CA THR A 192 8.76 -7.79 -0.04
C THR A 192 8.60 -8.95 -1.03
N ALA A 193 7.56 -8.93 -1.88
CA ALA A 193 7.34 -9.92 -2.94
C ALA A 193 8.49 -9.98 -3.96
N ALA A 194 9.09 -8.83 -4.29
CA ALA A 194 10.20 -8.76 -5.24
C ALA A 194 11.45 -9.51 -4.76
N GLY A 195 11.65 -9.62 -3.44
CA GLY A 195 12.82 -10.25 -2.83
C GLY A 195 12.60 -11.70 -2.35
N ASP A 196 11.36 -12.20 -2.38
CA ASP A 196 11.00 -13.51 -1.83
C ASP A 196 9.89 -14.17 -2.65
N LYS A 197 10.22 -15.30 -3.28
CA LYS A 197 9.28 -16.05 -4.15
C LYS A 197 8.08 -16.61 -3.37
N ALA A 198 8.28 -17.10 -2.15
CA ALA A 198 7.18 -17.63 -1.34
C ALA A 198 6.18 -16.52 -0.97
N MET A 199 6.71 -15.32 -0.70
CA MET A 199 5.89 -14.13 -0.47
C MET A 199 5.13 -13.72 -1.74
N SER A 200 5.79 -13.73 -2.91
CA SER A 200 5.13 -13.45 -4.19
C SER A 200 3.94 -14.37 -4.44
N GLU A 201 4.11 -15.68 -4.22
CA GLU A 201 3.04 -16.68 -4.37
C GLU A 201 1.88 -16.42 -3.40
N SER A 202 2.18 -16.14 -2.11
CA SER A 202 1.16 -15.84 -1.10
C SER A 202 0.32 -14.59 -1.41
N LEU A 203 0.89 -13.62 -2.13
CA LEU A 203 0.24 -12.37 -2.53
C LEU A 203 -0.57 -12.49 -3.83
N GLY A 204 -0.54 -13.65 -4.48
CA GLY A 204 -1.17 -13.89 -5.78
C GLY A 204 -0.39 -13.29 -6.96
N VAL A 205 0.89 -12.97 -6.78
CA VAL A 205 1.73 -12.38 -7.82
C VAL A 205 2.39 -13.49 -8.63
N LYS A 206 1.88 -13.70 -9.85
CA LYS A 206 2.31 -14.79 -10.74
C LYS A 206 3.64 -14.53 -11.48
N SER A 207 4.02 -13.25 -11.62
CA SER A 207 5.17 -12.84 -12.43
C SER A 207 5.84 -11.59 -11.87
N TYR A 208 7.16 -11.46 -12.09
CA TYR A 208 7.89 -10.23 -11.75
C TYR A 208 7.36 -9.00 -12.52
N LEU A 209 6.83 -9.21 -13.74
CA LEU A 209 6.20 -8.13 -14.51
C LEU A 209 4.99 -7.54 -13.78
N TRP A 210 4.26 -8.36 -13.02
CA TRP A 210 3.13 -7.89 -12.21
C TRP A 210 3.58 -7.01 -11.06
N VAL A 211 4.75 -7.27 -10.46
CA VAL A 211 5.30 -6.39 -9.41
C VAL A 211 5.55 -5.00 -9.99
N VAL A 212 6.16 -4.92 -11.16
CA VAL A 212 6.45 -3.65 -11.86
C VAL A 212 5.15 -2.94 -12.24
N GLY A 213 4.22 -3.64 -12.88
CA GLY A 213 2.92 -3.08 -13.28
C GLY A 213 2.09 -2.60 -12.07
N ASN A 214 1.96 -3.43 -11.03
CA ASN A 214 1.24 -3.05 -9.81
C ASN A 214 1.90 -1.87 -9.09
N ARG A 215 3.24 -1.76 -9.12
CA ARG A 215 3.94 -0.60 -8.56
C ARG A 215 3.55 0.70 -9.25
N ALA A 216 3.37 0.67 -10.57
CA ALA A 216 2.91 1.80 -11.37
C ALA A 216 1.42 2.09 -11.10
N VAL A 217 0.54 1.08 -11.11
CA VAL A 217 -0.89 1.22 -10.78
C VAL A 217 -1.08 1.89 -9.42
N VAL A 218 -0.39 1.40 -8.39
CA VAL A 218 -0.52 1.93 -7.03
C VAL A 218 0.04 3.34 -6.92
N ARG A 219 1.05 3.69 -7.74
CA ARG A 219 1.52 5.07 -7.86
C ARG A 219 0.46 5.98 -8.47
N ILE A 220 -0.24 5.52 -9.51
CA ILE A 220 -1.32 6.27 -10.16
C ILE A 220 -2.50 6.45 -9.21
N LEU A 221 -2.92 5.40 -8.49
CA LEU A 221 -3.94 5.53 -7.42
C LEU A 221 -3.52 6.55 -6.36
N LYS A 222 -2.22 6.65 -6.02
CA LYS A 222 -1.73 7.69 -5.12
C LYS A 222 -1.81 9.10 -5.73
N THR A 223 -1.66 9.23 -7.04
CA THR A 223 -1.90 10.49 -7.73
C THR A 223 -3.39 10.86 -7.70
N LEU A 224 -4.30 9.90 -7.93
CA LEU A 224 -5.74 10.13 -7.80
C LEU A 224 -6.16 10.62 -6.41
N ILE A 225 -5.59 10.07 -5.33
CA ILE A 225 -5.84 10.57 -3.96
C ILE A 225 -5.51 12.07 -3.89
N ARG A 226 -4.38 12.49 -4.46
CA ARG A 226 -3.95 13.90 -4.44
C ARG A 226 -4.87 14.79 -5.28
N HIS A 227 -5.29 14.32 -6.45
CA HIS A 227 -6.28 15.02 -7.27
C HIS A 227 -7.57 15.23 -6.47
N ASN A 228 -8.11 14.18 -5.85
CA ASN A 228 -9.32 14.28 -5.02
C ASN A 228 -9.15 15.23 -3.82
N GLU A 229 -8.02 15.17 -3.10
CA GLU A 229 -7.74 16.13 -2.02
C GLU A 229 -7.64 17.58 -2.54
N SER A 230 -7.10 17.78 -3.75
CA SER A 230 -7.01 19.09 -4.40
C SER A 230 -8.39 19.62 -4.76
N ILE A 231 -9.19 18.82 -5.47
CA ILE A 231 -10.56 19.14 -5.85
C ILE A 231 -11.39 19.45 -4.59
N CYS A 232 -11.28 18.63 -3.54
CA CYS A 232 -11.96 18.85 -2.26
C CYS A 232 -11.66 20.24 -1.69
N ARG A 233 -10.38 20.66 -1.66
CA ARG A 233 -9.98 21.99 -1.17
C ARG A 233 -10.55 23.12 -2.04
N TRP A 234 -10.61 22.95 -3.35
CA TRP A 234 -11.22 23.94 -4.24
C TRP A 234 -12.73 24.03 -4.08
N VAL A 235 -13.42 22.89 -3.93
CA VAL A 235 -14.87 22.87 -3.67
C VAL A 235 -15.20 23.49 -2.32
N ILE A 236 -14.40 23.27 -1.27
CA ILE A 236 -14.55 23.97 0.02
C ILE A 236 -14.50 25.49 -0.19
N ARG A 237 -13.52 26.00 -0.96
CA ARG A 237 -13.39 27.44 -1.24
C ARG A 237 -14.60 27.99 -2.00
N ILE A 238 -15.11 27.24 -2.98
CA ILE A 238 -16.31 27.63 -3.76
C ILE A 238 -17.52 27.74 -2.83
N ILE A 239 -17.77 26.74 -1.99
CA ILE A 239 -18.93 26.73 -1.08
C ILE A 239 -18.81 27.82 -0.01
N ASP A 240 -17.63 27.99 0.59
CA ASP A 240 -17.37 29.01 1.61
C ASP A 240 -17.50 30.44 1.06
N HIS A 241 -17.14 30.65 -0.21
CA HIS A 241 -17.31 31.93 -0.89
C HIS A 241 -18.78 32.23 -1.24
N GLY A 242 -19.62 31.20 -1.34
CA GLY A 242 -21.07 31.34 -1.49
C GLY A 242 -21.56 31.75 -2.88
N PHE A 243 -20.67 31.95 -3.86
CA PHE A 243 -21.04 32.19 -5.25
C PHE A 243 -21.32 30.86 -5.95
N LYS A 244 -22.61 30.55 -6.18
CA LYS A 244 -23.03 29.32 -6.85
C LYS A 244 -22.98 29.48 -8.39
N PRO A 245 -22.22 28.65 -9.11
CA PRO A 245 -22.24 28.61 -10.58
C PRO A 245 -23.63 28.35 -11.14
N ASP A 246 -23.87 28.76 -12.38
CA ASP A 246 -25.11 28.42 -13.07
C ASP A 246 -25.26 26.91 -13.27
N LYS A 247 -26.50 26.45 -13.43
CA LYS A 247 -26.83 25.01 -13.52
C LYS A 247 -26.17 24.32 -14.71
N GLU A 248 -25.98 25.02 -15.83
CA GLU A 248 -25.41 24.43 -17.03
C GLU A 248 -23.91 24.17 -16.84
N THR A 249 -23.17 25.18 -16.36
CA THR A 249 -21.74 25.06 -16.03
C THR A 249 -21.54 23.97 -14.98
N LEU A 250 -22.33 23.98 -13.91
CA LEU A 250 -22.23 22.99 -12.85
C LEU A 250 -22.51 21.57 -13.35
N SER A 251 -23.55 21.37 -14.18
CA SER A 251 -23.85 20.04 -14.76
C SER A 251 -22.68 19.49 -15.55
N LYS A 252 -22.05 20.31 -16.41
CA LYS A 252 -20.89 19.89 -17.21
C LYS A 252 -19.71 19.43 -16.34
N VAL A 253 -19.42 20.14 -15.25
CA VAL A 253 -18.36 19.75 -14.30
C VAL A 253 -18.71 18.44 -13.58
N ILE A 254 -19.96 18.29 -13.13
CA ILE A 254 -20.44 17.06 -12.48
C ILE A 254 -20.39 15.87 -13.43
N ASP A 255 -20.79 16.04 -14.69
CA ASP A 255 -20.78 14.98 -15.69
C ASP A 255 -19.34 14.55 -16.05
N LEU A 256 -18.40 15.49 -16.10
CA LEU A 256 -16.97 15.17 -16.21
C LEU A 256 -16.47 14.37 -15.00
N GLY A 257 -16.89 14.73 -13.79
CA GLY A 257 -16.57 13.99 -12.57
C GLY A 257 -17.14 12.57 -12.54
N ARG A 258 -18.40 12.39 -12.95
CA ARG A 258 -19.03 11.07 -13.09
C ARG A 258 -18.32 10.22 -14.14
N TYR A 259 -17.89 10.84 -15.24
CA TYR A 259 -17.10 10.17 -16.24
C TYR A 259 -15.75 9.70 -15.66
N ALA A 260 -15.05 10.55 -14.89
CA ALA A 260 -13.81 10.16 -14.21
C ALA A 260 -14.01 8.95 -13.27
N LEU A 261 -15.11 8.92 -12.50
CA LEU A 261 -15.48 7.77 -11.65
C LEU A 261 -15.69 6.49 -12.48
N GLN A 262 -16.45 6.58 -13.58
CA GLN A 262 -16.71 5.43 -14.45
C GLN A 262 -15.43 4.89 -15.07
N THR A 263 -14.55 5.78 -15.55
CA THR A 263 -13.26 5.40 -16.14
C THR A 263 -12.34 4.76 -15.10
N GLN A 264 -12.34 5.26 -13.86
CA GLN A 264 -11.59 4.64 -12.76
C GLN A 264 -12.07 3.20 -12.49
N THR A 265 -13.39 2.98 -12.46
CA THR A 265 -13.98 1.65 -12.29
C THR A 265 -13.59 0.74 -13.46
N ASN A 266 -13.76 1.21 -14.70
CA ASN A 266 -13.44 0.43 -15.89
C ASN A 266 -11.97 0.01 -15.94
N ALA A 267 -11.04 0.93 -15.66
CA ALA A 267 -9.61 0.67 -15.71
C ALA A 267 -9.16 -0.34 -14.63
N ILE A 268 -9.67 -0.20 -13.39
CA ILE A 268 -9.34 -1.13 -12.30
C ILE A 268 -9.97 -2.49 -12.52
N GLU A 269 -11.21 -2.55 -13.01
CA GLU A 269 -11.86 -3.81 -13.34
C GLU A 269 -11.15 -4.53 -14.48
N ALA A 270 -10.76 -3.80 -15.54
CA ALA A 270 -9.98 -4.37 -16.64
C ALA A 270 -8.63 -4.90 -16.15
N LEU A 271 -7.95 -4.20 -15.24
CA LEU A 271 -6.69 -4.65 -14.64
C LEU A 271 -6.84 -5.95 -13.83
N LEU A 272 -7.87 -6.02 -12.97
CA LEU A 272 -8.08 -7.16 -12.08
C LEU A 272 -8.59 -8.39 -12.84
N MET A 273 -9.48 -8.18 -13.82
CA MET A 273 -10.05 -9.25 -14.65
C MET A 273 -9.21 -9.58 -15.88
N ARG A 274 -8.18 -8.79 -16.16
CA ARG A 274 -7.27 -8.96 -17.32
C ARG A 274 -8.03 -8.87 -18.64
N ASP A 275 -9.01 -7.98 -18.67
CA ASP A 275 -9.93 -7.78 -19.78
C ASP A 275 -9.34 -6.75 -20.76
N ILE A 276 -8.73 -7.27 -21.83
CA ILE A 276 -8.06 -6.48 -22.86
C ILE A 276 -9.05 -5.56 -23.59
N GLU A 277 -10.25 -6.05 -23.91
CA GLU A 277 -11.25 -5.28 -24.65
C GLU A 277 -11.75 -4.10 -23.80
N LYS A 278 -12.07 -4.37 -22.53
CA LYS A 278 -12.47 -3.31 -21.60
C LYS A 278 -11.36 -2.29 -21.37
N ALA A 279 -10.10 -2.74 -21.30
CA ALA A 279 -8.96 -1.83 -21.20
C ALA A 279 -8.81 -0.95 -22.45
N ASN A 280 -8.91 -1.53 -23.65
CA ASN A 280 -8.85 -0.78 -24.92
C ASN A 280 -9.96 0.27 -24.99
N ASN A 281 -11.20 -0.13 -24.71
CA ASN A 281 -12.35 0.79 -24.72
C ASN A 281 -12.16 1.95 -23.73
N ALA A 282 -11.58 1.70 -22.55
CA ALA A 282 -11.25 2.76 -21.61
C ALA A 282 -10.20 3.73 -22.16
N ILE A 283 -9.19 3.26 -22.89
CA ILE A 283 -8.14 4.10 -23.49
C ILE A 283 -8.73 5.02 -24.57
N ASP A 284 -9.55 4.48 -25.46
CA ASP A 284 -10.13 5.24 -26.58
C ASP A 284 -11.02 6.38 -26.08
N GLN A 285 -11.82 6.12 -25.04
CA GLN A 285 -12.74 7.12 -24.50
C GLN A 285 -12.03 8.24 -23.73
N VAL A 286 -10.86 7.98 -23.12
CA VAL A 286 -10.09 8.98 -22.36
C VAL A 286 -9.65 10.15 -23.23
N ILE A 287 -9.21 9.88 -24.46
CA ILE A 287 -8.71 10.93 -25.37
C ILE A 287 -9.84 11.93 -25.69
N GLN A 288 -10.99 11.41 -26.12
CA GLN A 288 -12.15 12.24 -26.46
C GLN A 288 -12.62 13.09 -25.27
N LYS A 289 -12.60 12.52 -24.07
CA LYS A 289 -13.07 13.21 -22.86
C LYS A 289 -12.08 14.23 -22.31
N ALA A 290 -10.78 14.04 -22.55
CA ALA A 290 -9.78 15.06 -22.24
C ALA A 290 -9.98 16.34 -23.06
N GLU A 291 -10.37 16.23 -24.33
CA GLU A 291 -10.72 17.37 -25.18
C GLU A 291 -12.02 18.05 -24.74
N GLU A 292 -13.00 17.27 -24.25
CA GLU A 292 -14.23 17.81 -23.68
C GLU A 292 -13.95 18.63 -22.42
N ALA A 293 -13.04 18.17 -21.56
CA ALA A 293 -12.60 18.93 -20.38
C ALA A 293 -12.00 20.30 -20.76
N ASP A 294 -11.23 20.37 -21.85
CA ASP A 294 -10.68 21.64 -22.35
C ASP A 294 -11.79 22.60 -22.81
N LYS A 295 -12.82 22.08 -23.49
CA LYS A 295 -14.00 22.89 -23.87
C LYS A 295 -14.76 23.40 -22.63
N ILE A 296 -14.90 22.57 -21.59
CA ILE A 296 -15.53 22.98 -20.33
C ILE A 296 -14.72 24.10 -19.68
N ALA A 297 -13.38 24.01 -19.65
CA ALA A 297 -12.51 25.05 -19.12
C ALA A 297 -12.64 26.39 -19.88
N VAL A 298 -12.71 26.34 -21.22
CA VAL A 298 -12.95 27.55 -22.04
C VAL A 298 -14.31 28.18 -21.71
N ASN A 299 -15.36 27.37 -21.56
CA ASN A 299 -16.69 27.87 -21.19
C ASN A 299 -16.69 28.52 -19.81
N ILE A 300 -16.07 27.89 -18.80
CA ILE A 300 -15.94 28.45 -17.45
C ILE A 300 -15.25 29.81 -17.49
N SER A 301 -14.21 29.94 -18.33
CA SER A 301 -13.44 31.17 -18.45
C SER A 301 -14.28 32.36 -18.93
N GLY A 302 -15.27 32.13 -19.80
CA GLY A 302 -16.18 33.16 -20.31
C GLY A 302 -17.47 33.33 -19.51
N ALA A 303 -17.94 32.28 -18.83
CA ALA A 303 -19.26 32.26 -18.19
C ALA A 303 -19.27 32.70 -16.72
N ILE A 304 -18.15 32.52 -15.99
CA ILE A 304 -18.12 32.77 -14.54
C ILE A 304 -17.52 34.15 -14.25
N PRO A 305 -18.32 35.12 -13.76
CA PRO A 305 -17.83 36.47 -13.49
C PRO A 305 -16.95 36.55 -12.25
N ASP A 306 -17.23 35.72 -11.23
CA ASP A 306 -16.46 35.72 -9.98
C ASP A 306 -15.08 35.09 -10.16
N ASP A 307 -14.03 35.86 -9.91
CA ASP A 307 -12.64 35.47 -10.16
C ASP A 307 -12.21 34.25 -9.34
N LEU A 308 -12.65 34.16 -8.08
CA LEU A 308 -12.30 33.07 -7.18
C LEU A 308 -12.96 31.78 -7.62
N VAL A 309 -14.28 31.81 -7.89
CA VAL A 309 -15.01 30.62 -8.35
C VAL A 309 -14.58 30.21 -9.75
N ARG A 310 -14.27 31.16 -10.63
CA ARG A 310 -13.70 30.87 -11.95
C ARG A 310 -12.39 30.12 -11.83
N ALA A 311 -11.44 30.63 -11.05
CA ALA A 311 -10.15 29.96 -10.82
C ALA A 311 -10.34 28.57 -10.19
N ALA A 312 -11.15 28.47 -9.13
CA ALA A 312 -11.38 27.21 -8.44
C ALA A 312 -12.04 26.15 -9.34
N LEU A 313 -13.01 26.52 -10.17
CA LEU A 313 -13.62 25.58 -11.12
C LEU A 313 -12.66 25.15 -12.23
N LEU A 314 -11.82 26.05 -12.73
CA LEU A 314 -10.78 25.70 -13.70
C LEU A 314 -9.81 24.67 -13.11
N ASP A 315 -9.37 24.85 -11.87
CA ASP A 315 -8.55 23.86 -11.16
C ASP A 315 -9.31 22.53 -10.96
N VAL A 316 -10.59 22.55 -10.58
CA VAL A 316 -11.41 21.33 -10.48
C VAL A 316 -11.45 20.56 -11.81
N VAL A 317 -11.70 21.25 -12.92
CA VAL A 317 -11.74 20.63 -14.26
C VAL A 317 -10.37 20.10 -14.67
N PHE A 318 -9.29 20.83 -14.37
CA PHE A 318 -7.93 20.39 -14.63
C PHE A 318 -7.57 19.11 -13.87
N GLU A 319 -7.86 19.05 -12.57
CA GLU A 319 -7.60 17.88 -11.72
C GLU A 319 -8.45 16.65 -12.15
N LEU A 320 -9.69 16.88 -12.59
CA LEU A 320 -10.54 15.83 -13.19
C LEU A 320 -9.95 15.31 -14.50
N LYS A 321 -9.49 16.21 -15.39
CA LYS A 321 -8.81 15.83 -16.64
C LYS A 321 -7.56 15.00 -16.37
N CYS A 322 -6.71 15.42 -15.43
CA CYS A 322 -5.54 14.65 -15.02
C CYS A 322 -5.92 13.28 -14.48
N SER A 323 -6.97 13.19 -13.66
CA SER A 323 -7.48 11.92 -13.14
C SER A 323 -7.92 10.96 -14.26
N ILE A 324 -8.61 11.48 -15.28
CA ILE A 324 -9.03 10.68 -16.45
C ILE A 324 -7.81 10.20 -17.25
N LEU A 325 -6.82 11.06 -17.49
CA LEU A 325 -5.58 10.71 -18.20
C LEU A 325 -4.76 9.67 -17.46
N ASP A 326 -4.69 9.75 -16.13
CA ASP A 326 -4.03 8.76 -15.28
C ASP A 326 -4.64 7.35 -15.42
N MET A 327 -5.96 7.25 -15.64
CA MET A 327 -6.64 5.95 -15.84
C MET A 327 -6.25 5.27 -17.15
N LYS A 328 -5.86 6.04 -18.17
CA LYS A 328 -5.31 5.47 -19.41
C LYS A 328 -4.10 4.59 -19.12
N ALA A 329 -3.18 5.06 -18.28
CA ALA A 329 -1.98 4.32 -17.93
C ALA A 329 -2.29 3.02 -17.16
N ILE A 330 -3.34 3.01 -16.33
CA ILE A 330 -3.81 1.75 -15.69
C ILE A 330 -4.35 0.78 -16.73
N SER A 331 -5.13 1.27 -17.71
CA SER A 331 -5.64 0.44 -18.80
C SER A 331 -4.53 -0.12 -19.70
N GLU A 332 -3.49 0.66 -20.00
CA GLU A 332 -2.31 0.16 -20.72
C GLU A 332 -1.62 -0.98 -19.96
N ILE A 333 -1.52 -0.87 -18.62
CA ILE A 333 -0.99 -1.93 -17.77
C ILE A 333 -1.93 -3.15 -17.76
N ALA A 334 -3.24 -2.95 -17.82
CA ALA A 334 -4.21 -4.03 -17.94
C ALA A 334 -4.06 -4.81 -19.26
N ILE A 335 -3.85 -4.12 -20.38
CA ILE A 335 -3.52 -4.75 -21.67
C ILE A 335 -2.24 -5.57 -21.54
N ASN A 336 -1.16 -4.99 -21.01
CA ASN A 336 0.10 -5.71 -20.82
C ASN A 336 -0.10 -7.00 -20.01
N ARG A 337 -0.89 -6.93 -18.92
CA ARG A 337 -1.20 -8.09 -18.09
C ARG A 337 -2.02 -9.15 -18.82
N GLY A 338 -3.03 -8.75 -19.61
CA GLY A 338 -3.82 -9.67 -20.43
C GLY A 338 -2.96 -10.36 -21.50
N THR A 339 -2.09 -9.61 -22.17
CA THR A 339 -1.18 -10.15 -23.19
C THR A 339 -0.15 -11.12 -22.60
N GLU A 340 0.35 -10.87 -21.40
CA GLU A 340 1.27 -11.77 -20.71
C GLU A 340 0.62 -13.12 -20.40
N GLU A 341 -0.64 -13.14 -19.95
CA GLU A 341 -1.35 -14.39 -19.67
C GLU A 341 -1.82 -15.15 -20.92
N SER A 342 -1.95 -14.47 -22.07
CA SER A 342 -2.45 -15.09 -23.31
C SER A 342 -1.48 -16.09 -23.95
N GLY A 343 -0.22 -16.17 -23.50
CA GLY A 343 0.78 -17.05 -24.10
C GLY A 343 1.11 -16.64 -25.54
N SER A 344 1.26 -17.61 -26.45
CA SER A 344 1.69 -17.36 -27.85
C SER A 344 0.59 -16.81 -28.77
N TYR A 345 -0.68 -16.86 -28.35
CA TYR A 345 -1.83 -16.43 -29.16
C TYR A 345 -2.82 -15.66 -28.28
N ILE A 346 -3.23 -14.46 -28.71
CA ILE A 346 -4.22 -13.66 -27.98
C ILE A 346 -5.62 -14.03 -28.48
N THR A 347 -6.47 -14.55 -27.60
CA THR A 347 -7.90 -14.77 -27.86
C THR A 347 -8.70 -13.73 -27.09
N ILE A 348 -9.48 -12.91 -27.81
CA ILE A 348 -10.38 -11.90 -27.22
C ILE A 348 -11.69 -12.60 -26.86
N GLU A 349 -11.64 -13.54 -25.92
CA GLU A 349 -12.84 -14.00 -25.22
C GLU A 349 -12.94 -13.18 -23.93
N SER A 350 -14.15 -12.69 -23.62
CA SER A 350 -14.44 -11.72 -22.56
C SER A 350 -13.91 -12.15 -21.19
N GLY A 351 -12.72 -11.67 -20.80
CA GLY A 351 -12.10 -11.82 -19.48
C GLY A 351 -11.77 -13.26 -19.08
N VAL A 352 -10.54 -13.51 -18.66
CA VAL A 352 -10.15 -14.82 -18.10
C VAL A 352 -10.92 -15.04 -16.79
N ARG A 353 -12.08 -15.71 -16.86
CA ARG A 353 -12.72 -16.32 -15.69
C ARG A 353 -11.77 -17.38 -15.18
N SER A 354 -11.33 -17.26 -13.93
CA SER A 354 -10.54 -18.29 -13.28
C SER A 354 -11.28 -19.62 -13.35
N GLU A 355 -10.76 -20.58 -14.10
CA GLU A 355 -11.25 -21.96 -14.05
C GLU A 355 -11.11 -22.46 -12.60
N GLU A 356 -12.24 -22.74 -11.96
CA GLU A 356 -12.26 -23.61 -10.78
C GLU A 356 -11.79 -24.98 -11.24
N THR A 357 -10.69 -25.44 -10.64
CA THR A 357 -10.13 -26.79 -10.81
C THR A 357 -11.26 -27.85 -10.71
N PRO A 358 -11.52 -28.67 -11.74
CA PRO A 358 -12.44 -29.78 -11.58
C PRO A 358 -11.80 -30.79 -10.62
N LEU A 359 -12.49 -31.07 -9.51
CA LEU A 359 -12.20 -32.20 -8.64
C LEU A 359 -12.05 -33.45 -9.50
N ARG A 360 -10.87 -34.09 -9.43
CA ARG A 360 -10.60 -35.40 -10.02
C ARG A 360 -11.69 -36.38 -9.57
N GLU A 361 -12.55 -36.82 -10.49
CA GLU A 361 -13.30 -38.05 -10.31
C GLU A 361 -12.29 -39.21 -10.26
N SER A 362 -12.15 -39.79 -9.07
CA SER A 362 -11.38 -40.98 -8.83
C SER A 362 -12.03 -42.17 -9.52
N VAL A 363 -11.29 -42.73 -10.48
CA VAL A 363 -11.13 -44.15 -10.79
C VAL A 363 -11.94 -45.10 -9.90
N GLY A 364 -12.92 -45.76 -10.51
CA GLY A 364 -13.73 -46.80 -9.88
C GLY A 364 -14.44 -47.67 -10.92
N LYS A 365 -13.68 -48.26 -11.86
CA LYS A 365 -14.12 -49.42 -12.63
C LYS A 365 -12.98 -50.41 -12.69
N GLU A 366 -13.37 -51.69 -12.57
CA GLU A 366 -12.58 -52.92 -12.55
C GLU A 366 -12.18 -53.37 -11.13
N LEU A 367 -12.60 -54.54 -10.61
CA LEU A 367 -13.12 -55.76 -11.24
C LEU A 367 -13.92 -56.58 -10.20
N ARG A 368 -14.53 -57.65 -10.71
CA ARG A 368 -14.86 -58.91 -10.02
C ARG A 368 -14.08 -59.20 -8.73
#